data_AF-A0A2Z4L1H9-F1
#
_entry.id   AF-A0A2Z4L1H9-F1
#
_cell.length_a   1.000
_cell.length_b   1.000
_cell.length_c   1.000
_cell.angle_alpha   90.00
_cell.angle_beta   90.00
_cell.angle_gamma   90.00
#
_symmetry.space_group_name_H-M   'P 1'
#
loop_
_entity.id
_entity.type
_entity.pdbx_description
1 polymer ?
#
loop_
_entity_poly.entity_id
_entity_poly.type
_entity_poly.pdbx_seq_one_letter_code
_entity_poly.pdbx_strand_id
1 'polypeptide(L)'
;SALKALEGDSKYEDIIMELMKTVDEYIPEPERDTDKPLLLPVEDVFSITGRGTVASGRIDRGTVRVNDEIEIVGIKEETKKAVVTGVE
;
A
#
# COMPACT_ATOMS: atom_id res chain seq x y z
N SER A 1 -25.14 -8.56 10.54
CA SER A 1 -25.44 -8.98 9.17
C SER A 1 -24.82 -7.95 8.25
N ALA A 2 -23.84 -8.32 7.41
CA ALA A 2 -23.16 -7.37 6.54
C ALA A 2 -24.09 -6.79 5.46
N LEU A 3 -24.96 -7.62 4.88
CA LEU A 3 -25.91 -7.17 3.86
C LEU A 3 -26.84 -6.06 4.37
N LYS A 4 -27.42 -6.23 5.57
CA LYS A 4 -28.33 -5.23 6.14
C LYS A 4 -27.63 -3.91 6.49
N ALA A 5 -26.37 -3.99 6.91
CA ALA A 5 -25.56 -2.79 7.11
C ALA A 5 -25.34 -2.06 5.77
N LEU A 6 -25.05 -2.78 4.68
CA LEU A 6 -24.96 -2.18 3.33
C LEU A 6 -26.29 -1.58 2.84
N GLU A 7 -27.42 -2.13 3.28
CA GLU A 7 -28.76 -1.62 3.00
C GLU A 7 -29.17 -0.41 3.88
N GLY A 8 -28.33 0.01 4.82
CA GLY A 8 -28.56 1.19 5.66
C GLY A 8 -29.32 0.94 6.97
N ASP A 9 -29.43 -0.32 7.42
CA ASP A 9 -30.03 -0.64 8.71
C ASP A 9 -29.04 -0.32 9.85
N SER A 10 -29.31 0.77 10.56
CA SER A 10 -28.43 1.34 11.59
C SER A 10 -28.02 0.35 12.67
N LYS A 11 -28.90 -0.59 13.06
CA LYS A 11 -28.57 -1.62 14.05
C LYS A 11 -27.39 -2.47 13.60
N TYR A 12 -27.32 -2.79 12.31
CA TYR A 12 -26.24 -3.63 11.79
C TYR A 12 -25.02 -2.81 11.40
N GLU A 13 -25.17 -1.54 11.04
CA GLU A 13 -24.06 -0.59 10.90
C GLU A 13 -23.30 -0.43 12.22
N ASP A 14 -24.03 -0.22 13.33
CA ASP A 14 -23.44 -0.06 14.66
C ASP A 14 -22.58 -1.27 15.07
N ILE A 15 -23.01 -2.49 14.70
CA ILE A 15 -22.24 -3.72 14.95
C ILE A 15 -20.94 -3.74 14.14
N ILE A 16 -20.94 -3.24 12.90
CA ILE A 16 -19.71 -3.10 12.11
C ILE A 16 -18.77 -2.08 12.74
N MET A 17 -19.31 -0.97 13.23
CA MET A 17 -18.52 0.05 13.93
C MET A 17 -17.93 -0.47 15.23
N GLU A 18 -18.67 -1.28 16.00
CA GLU A 18 -18.16 -1.96 17.19
C GLU A 18 -17.04 -2.96 16.86
N LEU A 19 -17.18 -3.70 15.76
CA LEU A 19 -16.12 -4.57 15.25
C LEU A 19 -14.87 -3.76 14.89
N MET A 20 -15.01 -2.65 14.16
CA MET A 20 -13.87 -1.80 13.79
C MET A 20 -13.19 -1.19 15.01
N LYS A 21 -13.97 -0.75 16.01
CA LYS A 21 -13.42 -0.30 17.29
C LYS A 21 -12.62 -1.42 17.98
N THR A 22 -13.14 -2.64 17.97
CA THR A 22 -12.44 -3.79 18.56
C THR A 22 -11.13 -4.09 17.82
N VAL A 23 -11.12 -3.95 16.49
CA VAL A 23 -9.90 -4.08 15.67
C VAL A 23 -8.87 -3.03 16.09
N ASP A 24 -9.28 -1.76 16.22
CA ASP A 24 -8.39 -0.67 16.65
C ASP A 24 -7.83 -0.87 18.06
N GLU A 25 -8.64 -1.41 18.99
CA GLU A 25 -8.22 -1.62 20.39
C GLU A 25 -7.37 -2.89 20.57
N TYR A 26 -7.64 -3.95 19.79
CA TYR A 26 -7.01 -5.26 19.96
C TYR A 26 -5.74 -5.43 19.11
N ILE A 27 -5.69 -4.82 17.93
CA ILE A 27 -4.53 -4.92 17.03
C ILE A 27 -3.64 -3.70 17.26
N PRO A 28 -2.42 -3.88 17.80
CA PRO A 28 -1.51 -2.76 18.01
C PRO A 28 -1.11 -2.13 16.68
N GLU A 29 -0.92 -0.81 16.69
CA GLU A 29 -0.42 -0.10 15.51
C GLU A 29 0.98 -0.62 15.15
N PRO A 30 1.19 -1.08 13.90
CA PRO A 30 2.50 -1.58 13.49
C PRO A 30 3.51 -0.43 13.38
N GLU A 31 4.69 -0.63 13.96
CA GLU A 31 5.80 0.31 13.81
C GLU A 31 6.24 0.40 12.35
N ARG A 32 6.45 1.62 11.85
CA ARG A 32 6.88 1.88 10.48
C ARG A 32 8.36 2.23 10.45
N ASP A 33 9.16 1.40 9.79
CA ASP A 33 10.60 1.59 9.62
C ASP A 33 10.93 2.64 8.53
N THR A 34 10.57 3.91 8.75
CA THR A 34 10.71 4.94 7.71
C THR A 34 12.15 5.42 7.48
N ASP A 35 13.05 5.20 8.44
CA ASP A 35 14.45 5.65 8.38
C ASP A 35 15.37 4.67 7.64
N LYS A 36 14.87 3.49 7.28
CA LYS A 36 15.63 2.49 6.52
C LYS A 36 15.62 2.83 5.02
N PRO A 37 16.55 2.28 4.22
CA PRO A 37 16.48 2.39 2.77
C PRO A 37 15.16 1.82 2.23
N LEU A 38 14.63 2.45 1.18
CA LEU A 38 13.39 2.04 0.50
C LEU A 38 13.42 0.54 0.16
N LEU A 39 12.36 -0.16 0.52
CA LEU A 39 12.05 -1.49 0.02
C LEU A 39 10.56 -1.55 -0.31
N LEU A 40 10.24 -1.71 -1.58
CA LEU A 40 8.89 -1.87 -2.09
C LEU A 40 8.83 -3.21 -2.84
N PRO A 41 8.26 -4.28 -2.22
CA PRO A 41 7.92 -5.50 -2.93
C PRO A 41 6.90 -5.20 -4.03
N VAL A 42 7.25 -5.51 -5.28
CA VAL A 42 6.36 -5.31 -6.42
C VAL A 42 5.33 -6.44 -6.46
N GLU A 43 4.06 -6.09 -6.31
CA GLU A 43 2.93 -7.03 -6.34
C GLU A 43 2.39 -7.20 -7.77
N ASP A 44 2.20 -6.09 -8.49
CA ASP A 44 1.75 -6.10 -9.88
C ASP A 44 2.31 -4.90 -10.66
N VAL A 45 2.35 -5.01 -11.99
CA VAL A 45 2.90 -4.01 -12.91
C VAL A 45 1.91 -3.69 -14.02
N PHE A 46 1.63 -2.40 -14.19
CA PHE A 46 0.72 -1.88 -15.19
C PHE A 46 1.46 -1.01 -16.21
N SER A 47 0.99 -1.01 -17.46
CA SER A 47 1.39 -0.04 -18.48
C SER A 47 0.22 0.85 -18.81
N ILE A 48 0.26 2.10 -18.34
CA ILE A 48 -0.83 3.07 -18.49
C ILE A 48 -0.48 4.03 -19.62
N THR A 49 -1.30 4.04 -20.68
CA THR A 49 -1.14 4.95 -21.83
C THR A 49 -1.06 6.40 -21.36
N GLY A 50 -0.02 7.12 -21.77
CA GLY A 50 0.20 8.53 -21.40
C GLY A 50 0.83 8.75 -20.03
N ARG A 51 1.04 7.71 -19.22
CA ARG A 51 1.66 7.81 -17.89
C ARG A 51 2.91 6.95 -17.72
N GLY A 52 2.99 5.82 -18.43
CA GLY A 52 4.13 4.92 -18.41
C GLY A 52 3.89 3.66 -17.57
N THR A 53 4.97 3.10 -17.03
CA THR A 53 4.92 1.88 -16.21
C THR A 53 4.63 2.24 -14.75
N VAL A 54 3.66 1.57 -14.13
CA VAL A 54 3.33 1.72 -12.71
C VAL A 54 3.51 0.38 -12.03
N ALA A 55 4.35 0.34 -11.00
CA ALA A 55 4.47 -0.80 -10.09
C ALA A 55 3.62 -0.54 -8.85
N SER A 56 2.87 -1.55 -8.42
CA SER A 56 2.05 -1.50 -7.20
C SER A 56 2.63 -2.40 -6.12
N GLY A 57 2.38 -2.04 -4.87
CA GLY A 57 2.79 -2.79 -3.69
C GLY A 57 2.78 -1.92 -2.44
N ARG A 58 2.91 -2.57 -1.28
CA ARG A 58 3.09 -1.86 -0.01
C ARG A 58 4.57 -1.61 0.25
N ILE A 59 4.95 -0.36 0.56
CA ILE A 59 6.30 -0.08 1.07
C ILE A 59 6.48 -0.84 2.39
N ASP A 60 7.44 -1.75 2.41
CA ASP A 60 7.78 -2.56 3.58
C ASP A 60 8.59 -1.73 4.58
N ARG A 61 9.53 -0.92 4.06
CA ARG A 61 10.34 0.02 4.84
C ARG A 61 10.86 1.18 4.00
N GLY A 62 11.29 2.23 4.70
CA GLY A 62 11.84 3.44 4.13
C GLY A 62 10.77 4.40 3.61
N THR A 63 11.22 5.37 2.83
CA THR A 63 10.35 6.36 2.18
C THR A 63 10.79 6.56 0.73
N VAL A 64 9.88 7.08 -0.08
CA VAL A 64 10.16 7.42 -1.48
C VAL A 64 9.50 8.75 -1.80
N ARG A 65 10.17 9.57 -2.60
CA ARG A 65 9.68 10.85 -3.09
C ARG A 65 9.73 10.86 -4.61
N VAL A 66 8.91 11.72 -5.19
CA VAL A 66 9.01 12.00 -6.64
C VAL A 66 10.39 12.56 -6.94
N ASN A 67 10.99 12.09 -8.03
CA ASN A 67 12.35 12.33 -8.49
C ASN A 67 13.46 11.55 -7.76
N ASP A 68 13.14 10.68 -6.80
CA ASP A 68 14.14 9.76 -6.26
C ASP A 68 14.58 8.76 -7.33
N GLU A 69 15.89 8.50 -7.41
CA GLU A 69 16.44 7.37 -8.17
C GLU A 69 16.30 6.11 -7.34
N ILE A 70 15.75 5.06 -7.96
CA ILE A 70 15.55 3.74 -7.35
C ILE A 70 16.21 2.65 -8.18
N GLU A 71 16.46 1.51 -7.53
CA GLU A 71 16.94 0.30 -8.18
C GLU A 71 15.85 -0.77 -8.14
N ILE A 72 15.51 -1.29 -9.32
CA ILE A 72 14.63 -2.45 -9.47
C ILE A 72 15.52 -3.69 -9.39
N VAL A 73 15.46 -4.36 -8.25
CA VAL A 73 16.26 -5.53 -7.90
C VAL A 73 15.37 -6.78 -7.88
N GLY A 74 15.88 -7.94 -8.32
CA GLY A 74 15.12 -9.19 -8.27
C GLY A 74 15.48 -10.19 -9.37
N ILE A 75 14.46 -10.78 -10.01
CA ILE A 75 14.51 -11.95 -10.92
C ILE A 75 15.62 -11.90 -11.99
N LYS A 76 16.05 -10.72 -12.41
CA LYS A 76 17.12 -10.54 -13.41
C LYS A 76 18.43 -10.23 -12.71
N GLU A 77 19.54 -10.79 -13.21
CA GLU A 77 20.88 -10.56 -12.65
C GLU A 77 21.27 -9.07 -12.67
N GLU A 78 20.87 -8.34 -13.71
CA GLU A 78 21.14 -6.90 -13.81
C GLU A 78 20.10 -6.06 -13.07
N THR A 79 20.56 -5.28 -12.11
CA THR A 79 19.77 -4.25 -11.43
C THR A 79 19.52 -3.08 -12.38
N LYS A 80 18.26 -2.64 -12.49
CA LYS A 80 17.89 -1.49 -13.32
C LYS A 80 17.63 -0.26 -12.49
N LYS A 81 18.24 0.87 -12.89
CA LYS A 81 17.93 2.18 -12.33
C LYS A 81 16.71 2.79 -12.99
N ALA A 82 15.89 3.47 -12.22
CA ALA A 82 14.74 4.24 -12.67
C ALA A 82 14.53 5.46 -11.78
N VAL A 83 13.79 6.45 -12.28
CA VAL A 83 13.41 7.63 -11.50
C VAL A 83 11.91 7.55 -11.21
N VAL A 84 11.53 7.79 -9.96
CA VAL A 84 10.13 7.82 -9.54
C VAL A 84 9.48 9.08 -10.10
N THR A 85 8.53 8.92 -11.03
CA THR A 85 7.85 10.04 -11.68
C THR A 85 6.56 10.46 -10.97
N GLY A 86 6.03 9.62 -10.06
CA GLY A 86 4.83 9.88 -9.28
C GLY A 86 4.58 8.80 -8.22
N VAL A 87 3.76 9.12 -7.21
CA VAL A 87 3.31 8.21 -6.15
C VAL A 87 1.82 8.46 -5.92
N GLU A 88 1.00 7.40 -5.87
CA GLU A 88 -0.46 7.44 -5.69
C GLU A 88 -0.94 6.29 -4.80
#